data_AF-A0AAP0IRZ7-F1
#
_entry.id   AF-A0AAP0IRZ7-F1
#
_cell.length_a   1.000
_cell.length_b   1.000
_cell.length_c   1.000
_cell.angle_alpha   90.00
_cell.angle_beta   90.00
_cell.angle_gamma   90.00
#
_symmetry.space_group_name_H-M   'P 1'
#
loop_
_entity.id
_entity.type
_entity.pdbx_description
1 polymer ?
#
loop_
_entity_poly.entity_id
_entity_poly.type
_entity_poly.pdbx_seq_one_letter_code
_entity_poly.pdbx_strand_id
1 'polypeptide(L)'
;MASPNLLLSTISLTLLLLSLTLLSSSSPLQDPELVVQEVHQKINGSRRNLGYLSCGTGNPIDDCWRCDPNWEKNRQRLADCAIGFGKDAIGGRDGRIYVVTDSGDYDVVNPKPGTLRHAVIQDEPLWIVFARDMVIKLKEELIMNSFKTIDGRGASGNRFLAPNNDNSKEVTKHEDAPMSEWKNWNWRSEGDLLLNGAFFTPSGAGASSSYARASSLGARPSTLVSSLTMGAGALNCRKGSRC
;
A
#
# COMPACT_ATOMS: atom_id res chain seq x y z
N MET A 1 -8.08 -6.43 -63.30
CA MET A 1 -7.86 -7.76 -62.68
C MET A 1 -6.64 -7.64 -61.79
N ALA A 2 -6.81 -7.64 -60.46
CA ALA A 2 -5.67 -7.62 -59.53
C ALA A 2 -5.00 -9.00 -59.52
N SER A 3 -3.66 -9.04 -59.53
CA SER A 3 -2.90 -10.29 -59.57
C SER A 3 -3.12 -11.14 -58.29
N PRO A 4 -3.30 -12.46 -58.40
CA PRO A 4 -3.59 -13.35 -57.27
C PRO A 4 -2.51 -13.34 -56.18
N ASN A 5 -1.26 -13.00 -56.52
CA ASN A 5 -0.15 -12.87 -55.56
C ASN A 5 -0.30 -11.68 -54.60
N LEU A 6 -1.03 -10.63 -55.01
CA LEU A 6 -1.26 -9.45 -54.16
C LEU A 6 -2.31 -9.76 -53.08
N LEU A 7 -3.29 -10.61 -53.40
CA LEU A 7 -4.33 -11.07 -52.47
C LEU A 7 -3.79 -12.01 -51.39
N LEU A 8 -2.86 -12.90 -51.73
CA LEU A 8 -2.24 -13.80 -50.75
C LEU A 8 -1.32 -13.05 -49.76
N SER A 9 -0.59 -12.04 -50.24
CA SER A 9 0.26 -11.19 -49.40
C SER A 9 -0.55 -10.36 -48.40
N THR A 10 -1.68 -9.78 -48.84
CA THR A 10 -2.54 -9.00 -47.95
C THR A 10 -3.22 -9.87 -46.90
N ILE A 11 -3.62 -11.11 -47.23
CA ILE A 11 -4.19 -12.06 -46.27
C ILE A 11 -3.16 -12.50 -45.22
N SER A 12 -1.91 -12.73 -45.61
CA SER A 12 -0.85 -13.10 -44.66
C SER A 12 -0.49 -11.95 -43.72
N LEU A 13 -0.47 -10.71 -44.22
CA LEU A 13 -0.19 -9.52 -43.42
C LEU A 13 -1.34 -9.21 -42.45
N THR A 14 -2.59 -9.38 -42.87
CA THR A 14 -3.76 -9.21 -41.99
C THR A 14 -3.83 -10.28 -40.92
N LEU A 15 -3.50 -11.55 -41.20
CA LEU A 15 -3.40 -12.59 -40.16
C LEU A 15 -2.29 -12.29 -39.15
N LEU A 16 -1.14 -11.79 -39.60
CA LEU A 16 -0.03 -11.42 -38.71
C LEU A 16 -0.40 -10.23 -37.80
N LEU A 17 -1.06 -9.20 -38.36
CA LEU A 17 -1.60 -8.07 -37.62
C LEU A 17 -2.69 -8.48 -36.62
N LEU A 18 -3.56 -9.44 -36.99
CA LEU A 18 -4.60 -9.99 -36.10
C LEU A 18 -3.99 -10.81 -34.95
N SER A 19 -2.86 -11.49 -35.19
CA SER A 19 -2.13 -12.20 -34.13
C SER A 19 -1.45 -11.24 -33.15
N LEU A 20 -0.92 -10.10 -33.62
CA LEU A 20 -0.36 -9.06 -32.76
C LEU A 20 -1.43 -8.36 -31.88
N THR A 21 -2.65 -8.19 -32.38
CA THR A 21 -3.75 -7.62 -31.58
C THR A 21 -4.26 -8.60 -30.51
N LEU A 22 -4.25 -9.91 -30.78
CA LEU A 22 -4.59 -10.95 -29.79
C LEU A 22 -3.53 -11.11 -28.69
N LEU A 23 -2.27 -10.73 -28.93
CA LEU A 23 -1.20 -10.73 -27.93
C LEU A 23 -1.14 -9.45 -27.08
N SER A 24 -1.92 -8.41 -27.44
CA SER A 24 -1.83 -7.07 -26.81
C SER A 24 -2.97 -6.75 -25.83
N SER A 25 -3.90 -7.67 -25.56
CA SER A 25 -5.01 -7.43 -24.63
C SER A 25 -4.66 -7.84 -23.19
N SER A 26 -3.60 -7.27 -22.62
CA SER A 26 -3.45 -7.21 -21.17
C SER A 26 -3.79 -5.79 -20.73
N SER A 27 -5.07 -5.51 -20.47
CA SER A 27 -5.45 -4.32 -19.72
C SER A 27 -4.76 -4.39 -18.35
N PRO A 28 -3.90 -3.43 -17.97
CA PRO A 28 -3.28 -3.41 -16.65
C PRO A 28 -4.28 -3.14 -15.51
N LEU A 29 -5.53 -2.79 -15.86
CA LEU A 29 -6.60 -2.52 -14.92
C LEU A 29 -7.41 -3.80 -14.69
N GLN A 30 -7.27 -4.35 -13.49
CA GLN A 30 -8.05 -5.51 -13.04
C GLN A 30 -9.55 -5.19 -13.06
N ASP A 31 -10.34 -6.15 -13.51
CA ASP A 31 -11.80 -6.06 -13.46
C ASP A 31 -12.23 -5.92 -11.99
N PRO A 32 -12.87 -4.79 -11.63
CA PRO A 32 -13.37 -4.54 -10.29
C PRO A 32 -14.23 -5.70 -9.75
N GLU A 33 -15.02 -6.36 -10.60
CA GLU A 33 -15.91 -7.43 -10.16
C GLU A 33 -15.14 -8.69 -9.74
N LEU A 34 -14.07 -9.03 -10.44
CA LEU A 34 -13.19 -10.15 -10.06
C LEU A 34 -12.47 -9.88 -8.74
N VAL A 35 -12.05 -8.62 -8.52
CA VAL A 35 -11.45 -8.20 -7.25
C VAL A 35 -12.46 -8.33 -6.10
N VAL A 36 -13.71 -7.91 -6.29
CA VAL A 36 -14.78 -8.11 -5.28
C VAL A 36 -14.96 -9.58 -4.94
N GLN A 37 -15.01 -10.44 -5.94
CA GLN A 37 -15.23 -11.88 -5.76
C GLN A 37 -14.07 -12.54 -5.00
N GLU A 38 -12.82 -12.24 -5.37
CA GLU A 38 -11.63 -12.75 -4.66
C GLU A 38 -11.65 -12.34 -3.18
N VAL A 39 -11.99 -11.08 -2.90
CA VAL A 39 -12.06 -10.58 -1.53
C VAL A 39 -13.18 -11.28 -0.73
N HIS A 40 -14.36 -11.50 -1.33
CA HIS A 40 -15.45 -12.26 -0.69
C HIS A 40 -15.04 -13.70 -0.37
N GLN A 41 -14.28 -14.35 -1.26
CA GLN A 41 -13.74 -15.69 -1.01
C GLN A 41 -12.78 -15.69 0.19
N LYS A 42 -11.84 -14.73 0.25
CA LYS A 42 -10.92 -14.59 1.40
C LYS A 42 -11.66 -14.35 2.72
N ILE A 43 -12.69 -13.49 2.72
CA ILE A 43 -13.54 -13.22 3.90
C ILE A 43 -14.29 -14.48 4.35
N ASN A 44 -14.92 -15.19 3.42
CA ASN A 44 -15.70 -16.39 3.73
C ASN A 44 -14.81 -17.57 4.18
N GLY A 45 -13.58 -17.65 3.65
CA GLY A 45 -12.56 -18.61 4.10
C GLY A 45 -12.18 -18.40 5.57
N SER A 46 -11.98 -17.16 6.00
CA SER A 46 -11.71 -16.82 7.41
C SER A 46 -12.83 -17.30 8.35
N ARG A 47 -14.10 -17.32 7.90
CA ARG A 47 -15.25 -17.80 8.71
C ARG A 47 -15.34 -19.32 8.90
N ARG A 48 -14.74 -20.13 8.01
CA ARG A 48 -14.91 -21.59 7.99
C ARG A 48 -13.89 -22.35 8.84
N ASN A 49 -12.84 -21.69 9.32
CA ASN A 49 -11.81 -22.33 10.10
C ASN A 49 -12.19 -22.29 11.60
N LEU A 50 -12.90 -23.31 12.07
CA LEU A 50 -13.43 -23.42 13.45
C LEU A 50 -12.35 -23.49 14.56
N GLY A 51 -11.06 -23.45 14.22
CA GLY A 51 -9.92 -23.37 15.17
C GLY A 51 -9.48 -21.94 15.52
N TYR A 52 -10.19 -20.93 15.03
CA TYR A 52 -9.78 -19.52 15.03
C TYR A 52 -10.36 -18.67 16.18
N LEU A 53 -10.61 -19.27 17.35
CA LEU A 53 -11.29 -18.62 18.47
C LEU A 53 -10.37 -17.78 19.40
N SER A 54 -9.09 -17.58 19.06
CA SER A 54 -8.14 -16.90 19.96
C SER A 54 -7.42 -15.68 19.39
N CYS A 55 -7.52 -15.37 18.10
CA CYS A 55 -6.76 -14.24 17.51
C CYS A 55 -7.49 -13.44 16.41
N GLY A 56 -8.73 -13.83 16.07
CA GLY A 56 -9.46 -13.18 14.99
C GLY A 56 -10.08 -11.85 15.39
N THR A 57 -9.59 -10.73 14.84
CA THR A 57 -10.29 -9.44 14.92
C THR A 57 -11.48 -9.41 13.95
N GLY A 58 -11.55 -10.37 13.02
CA GLY A 58 -12.53 -10.46 11.95
C GLY A 58 -12.14 -9.65 10.71
N ASN A 59 -11.01 -8.95 10.75
CA ASN A 59 -10.41 -8.25 9.62
C ASN A 59 -9.47 -9.20 8.87
N PRO A 60 -9.78 -9.63 7.63
CA PRO A 60 -9.00 -10.63 6.90
C PRO A 60 -7.52 -10.30 6.68
N ILE A 61 -7.17 -9.01 6.60
CA ILE A 61 -5.78 -8.57 6.41
C ILE A 61 -5.01 -8.81 7.71
N ASP A 62 -5.54 -8.31 8.82
CA ASP A 62 -4.96 -8.47 10.14
C ASP A 62 -4.89 -9.94 10.54
N ASP A 63 -5.98 -10.65 10.33
CA ASP A 63 -6.16 -12.07 10.57
C ASP A 63 -5.06 -12.92 9.90
N CYS A 64 -4.66 -12.54 8.68
CA CYS A 64 -3.65 -13.25 7.90
C CYS A 64 -2.25 -13.24 8.52
N TRP A 65 -1.85 -12.16 9.21
CA TRP A 65 -0.49 -12.04 9.78
C TRP A 65 -0.45 -11.99 11.30
N ARG A 66 -1.43 -11.38 11.98
CA ARG A 66 -1.48 -11.26 13.45
C ARG A 66 -1.63 -12.61 14.14
N CYS A 67 -2.25 -13.57 13.46
CA CYS A 67 -2.45 -14.91 13.99
C CYS A 67 -1.23 -15.81 13.84
N ASP A 68 -0.16 -15.33 13.21
CA ASP A 68 1.13 -16.02 13.22
C ASP A 68 1.88 -15.65 14.53
N PRO A 69 2.02 -16.57 15.50
CA PRO A 69 2.77 -16.30 16.73
C PRO A 69 4.27 -16.05 16.48
N ASN A 70 4.75 -16.33 15.27
CA ASN A 70 6.10 -16.08 14.80
C ASN A 70 6.15 -14.95 13.75
N TRP A 71 5.16 -14.06 13.68
CA TRP A 71 5.13 -12.96 12.70
C TRP A 71 6.44 -12.15 12.70
N GLU A 72 7.11 -11.99 13.85
CA GLU A 72 8.40 -11.30 13.97
C GLU A 72 9.51 -11.97 13.15
N LYS A 73 9.48 -13.30 13.06
CA LYS A 73 10.39 -14.11 12.23
C LYS A 73 9.92 -14.18 10.77
N ASN A 74 8.61 -14.02 10.56
CA ASN A 74 7.94 -14.12 9.26
C ASN A 74 7.46 -12.74 8.76
N ARG A 75 8.21 -11.66 9.02
CA ARG A 75 7.75 -10.28 8.78
C ARG A 75 7.24 -10.06 7.36
N GLN A 76 7.93 -10.63 6.38
CA GLN A 76 7.62 -10.45 4.96
C GLN A 76 6.30 -11.09 4.52
N ARG A 77 5.74 -12.02 5.31
CA ARG A 77 4.42 -12.64 5.07
C ARG A 77 3.29 -11.61 4.96
N LEU A 78 3.47 -10.42 5.55
CA LEU A 78 2.51 -9.32 5.42
C LEU A 78 2.22 -8.97 3.95
N ALA A 79 3.18 -9.13 3.05
CA ALA A 79 2.99 -8.87 1.62
C ALA A 79 1.97 -9.82 0.96
N ASP A 80 1.69 -10.98 1.56
CA ASP A 80 0.68 -11.93 1.05
C ASP A 80 -0.73 -11.65 1.60
N CYS A 81 -0.83 -10.77 2.59
CA CYS A 81 -2.07 -10.50 3.31
C CYS A 81 -2.91 -9.38 2.68
N ALA A 82 -2.36 -8.67 1.68
CA ALA A 82 -3.10 -7.63 0.97
C ALA A 82 -4.31 -8.21 0.22
N ILE A 83 -5.37 -7.42 0.18
CA ILE A 83 -6.63 -7.73 -0.50
C ILE A 83 -7.08 -6.49 -1.31
N GLY A 84 -8.01 -6.67 -2.23
CA GLY A 84 -8.49 -5.57 -3.09
C GLY A 84 -7.48 -5.24 -4.20
N PHE A 85 -7.53 -4.02 -4.74
CA PHE A 85 -6.67 -3.62 -5.85
C PHE A 85 -5.16 -3.59 -5.52
N GLY A 86 -4.81 -3.44 -4.24
CA GLY A 86 -3.42 -3.46 -3.79
C GLY A 86 -2.87 -4.87 -3.52
N LYS A 87 -3.62 -5.94 -3.80
CA LYS A 87 -3.27 -7.32 -3.42
C LYS A 87 -1.96 -7.83 -4.02
N ASP A 88 -1.55 -7.30 -5.16
CA ASP A 88 -0.32 -7.72 -5.85
C ASP A 88 0.90 -6.86 -5.44
N ALA A 89 0.75 -5.94 -4.48
CA ALA A 89 1.85 -5.15 -3.95
C ALA A 89 2.79 -6.03 -3.11
N ILE A 90 3.91 -6.46 -3.71
CA ILE A 90 4.89 -7.32 -3.04
C ILE A 90 5.89 -6.55 -2.15
N GLY A 91 6.03 -5.24 -2.36
CA GLY A 91 6.98 -4.41 -1.62
C GLY A 91 8.41 -4.97 -1.68
N GLY A 92 9.10 -5.01 -0.55
CA GLY A 92 10.43 -5.59 -0.40
C GLY A 92 10.47 -7.08 -0.06
N ARG A 93 9.39 -7.83 -0.32
CA ARG A 93 9.35 -9.29 -0.11
C ARG A 93 10.48 -9.97 -0.88
N ASP A 94 11.04 -11.04 -0.30
CA ASP A 94 12.20 -11.81 -0.79
C ASP A 94 13.52 -11.01 -0.77
N GLY A 95 13.47 -9.72 -0.45
CA GLY A 95 14.62 -8.87 -0.18
C GLY A 95 15.24 -9.11 1.19
N ARG A 96 16.44 -8.59 1.39
CA ARG A 96 17.09 -8.63 2.70
C ARG A 96 16.42 -7.65 3.67
N ILE A 97 16.46 -7.98 4.96
CA ILE A 97 16.02 -7.05 6.01
C ILE A 97 17.08 -5.96 6.18
N TYR A 98 16.67 -4.70 6.03
CA TYR A 98 17.50 -3.54 6.34
C TYR A 98 17.04 -2.95 7.67
N VAL A 99 17.95 -2.84 8.65
CA VAL A 99 17.62 -2.28 9.96
C VAL A 99 18.08 -0.83 10.02
N VAL A 100 17.14 0.10 10.13
CA VAL A 100 17.42 1.50 10.42
C VAL A 100 17.88 1.61 11.88
N THR A 101 19.10 2.10 12.08
CA THR A 101 19.74 2.27 13.40
C THR A 101 20.00 3.72 13.75
N ASP A 102 20.01 4.59 12.73
CA ASP A 102 20.27 6.02 12.83
C ASP A 102 19.06 6.80 12.30
N SER A 103 18.55 7.72 13.12
CA SER A 103 17.40 8.55 12.80
C SER A 103 17.77 9.86 12.09
N GLY A 104 19.07 10.10 11.87
CA GLY A 104 19.59 11.28 11.21
C GLY A 104 19.31 11.29 9.70
N ASP A 105 19.21 12.51 9.16
CA ASP A 105 19.09 12.78 7.73
C ASP A 105 20.07 13.90 7.33
N TYR A 106 21.34 13.72 7.68
CA TYR A 106 22.33 14.80 7.64
C TYR A 106 22.78 15.18 6.22
N ASP A 107 22.97 14.18 5.36
CA ASP A 107 23.40 14.31 3.97
C ASP A 107 22.33 13.69 3.06
N VAL A 108 21.64 14.55 2.32
CA VAL A 108 20.54 14.16 1.42
C VAL A 108 21.08 13.57 0.10
N VAL A 109 22.28 13.99 -0.30
CA VAL A 109 22.90 13.58 -1.57
C VAL A 109 23.60 12.24 -1.39
N ASN A 110 24.30 12.05 -0.26
CA ASN A 110 25.03 10.83 0.06
C ASN A 110 24.60 10.29 1.43
N PRO A 111 23.38 9.72 1.54
CA PRO A 111 22.88 9.25 2.82
C PRO A 111 23.71 8.08 3.35
N LYS A 112 23.96 8.08 4.67
CA LYS A 112 24.80 7.08 5.32
C LYS A 112 24.09 5.73 5.52
N PRO A 113 24.75 4.58 5.33
CA PRO A 113 24.22 3.28 5.75
C PRO A 113 23.77 3.29 7.22
N GLY A 114 22.64 2.65 7.49
CA GLY A 114 21.94 2.68 8.78
C GLY A 114 20.86 3.75 8.91
N THR A 115 20.78 4.71 7.96
CA THR A 115 19.67 5.70 7.89
C THR A 115 18.52 5.19 7.02
N LEU A 116 17.34 5.82 7.16
CA LEU A 116 16.15 5.53 6.34
C LEU A 116 16.39 5.94 4.88
N ARG A 117 16.94 7.14 4.65
CA ARG A 117 17.19 7.68 3.30
C ARG A 117 18.12 6.77 2.50
N HIS A 118 19.17 6.24 3.12
CA HIS A 118 20.04 5.28 2.45
C HIS A 118 19.27 4.01 2.06
N ALA A 119 18.39 3.49 2.93
CA ALA A 119 17.66 2.26 2.68
C ALA A 119 16.70 2.36 1.48
N VAL A 120 15.92 3.43 1.40
CA VAL A 120 14.84 3.55 0.41
C VAL A 120 15.34 3.78 -1.02
N ILE A 121 16.56 4.31 -1.20
CA ILE A 121 17.15 4.58 -2.52
C ILE A 121 17.96 3.41 -3.08
N GLN A 122 18.10 2.30 -2.35
CA GLN A 122 18.84 1.14 -2.89
C GLN A 122 18.08 0.53 -4.07
N ASP A 123 18.79 -0.05 -5.03
CA ASP A 123 18.16 -0.68 -6.19
C ASP A 123 17.57 -2.06 -5.86
N GLU A 124 18.21 -2.79 -4.95
CA GLU A 124 17.77 -4.11 -4.49
C GLU A 124 16.47 -4.06 -3.66
N PRO A 125 15.65 -5.12 -3.66
CA PRO A 125 14.49 -5.22 -2.79
C PRO A 125 14.89 -5.19 -1.31
N LEU A 126 14.21 -4.35 -0.50
CA LEU A 126 14.50 -4.23 0.93
C LEU A 126 13.23 -4.22 1.79
N TRP A 127 13.25 -5.05 2.83
CA TRP A 127 12.28 -4.98 3.93
C TRP A 127 12.89 -4.17 5.08
N ILE A 128 12.51 -2.90 5.15
CA ILE A 128 13.11 -1.91 6.06
C ILE A 128 12.39 -1.96 7.40
N VAL A 129 13.14 -2.22 8.48
CA VAL A 129 12.65 -2.24 9.87
C VAL A 129 13.42 -1.25 10.72
N PHE A 130 12.94 -0.99 11.93
CA PHE A 130 13.54 -0.02 12.85
C PHE A 130 14.12 -0.74 14.07
N ALA A 131 15.37 -0.44 14.42
CA ALA A 131 16.04 -1.06 15.57
C ALA A 131 15.39 -0.70 16.93
N ARG A 132 14.71 0.44 16.98
CA ARG A 132 14.06 1.02 18.17
C ARG A 132 13.08 2.10 17.74
N ASP A 133 12.26 2.55 18.68
CA ASP A 133 11.50 3.79 18.50
C ASP A 133 12.43 4.94 18.14
N MET A 134 12.09 5.67 17.08
CA MET A 134 12.88 6.80 16.63
C MET A 134 12.02 7.87 15.96
N VAL A 135 12.47 9.12 16.08
CA VAL A 135 11.88 10.27 15.38
C VAL A 135 12.84 10.67 14.27
N ILE A 136 12.45 10.41 13.03
CA ILE A 136 13.25 10.75 11.84
C ILE A 136 12.76 12.10 11.34
N LYS A 137 13.63 13.11 11.45
CA LYS A 137 13.37 14.45 10.92
C LYS A 137 14.04 14.56 9.55
N LEU A 138 13.25 14.41 8.50
CA LEU A 138 13.74 14.56 7.13
C LEU A 138 14.14 16.01 6.88
N LYS A 139 15.26 16.23 6.18
CA LYS A 139 15.67 17.56 5.70
C LYS A 139 14.98 17.94 4.40
N GLU A 140 14.73 16.94 3.56
CA GLU A 140 14.10 17.06 2.25
C GLU A 140 13.17 15.87 2.02
N GLU A 141 12.42 15.89 0.92
CA GLU A 141 11.54 14.78 0.54
C GLU A 141 12.28 13.46 0.41
N LEU A 142 11.63 12.37 0.81
CA LEU A 142 12.19 11.02 0.77
C LEU A 142 11.82 10.34 -0.55
N ILE A 143 12.75 10.28 -1.49
CA ILE A 143 12.57 9.50 -2.72
C ILE A 143 12.79 8.02 -2.43
N MET A 144 11.87 7.17 -2.89
CA MET A 144 11.85 5.73 -2.62
C MET A 144 11.80 4.94 -3.92
N ASN A 145 12.81 4.10 -4.13
CA ASN A 145 12.84 3.18 -5.26
C ASN A 145 11.77 2.09 -5.12
N SER A 146 11.48 1.38 -6.21
CA SER A 146 10.59 0.23 -6.19
C SER A 146 11.13 -0.91 -5.30
N PHE A 147 10.25 -1.87 -4.99
CA PHE A 147 10.54 -3.05 -4.16
C PHE A 147 11.01 -2.73 -2.74
N LYS A 148 10.34 -1.79 -2.07
CA LYS A 148 10.63 -1.41 -0.70
C LYS A 148 9.40 -1.60 0.17
N THR A 149 9.60 -2.13 1.37
CA THR A 149 8.60 -2.09 2.45
C THR A 149 9.20 -1.32 3.61
N ILE A 150 8.48 -0.32 4.14
CA ILE A 150 8.83 0.32 5.42
C ILE A 150 7.91 -0.29 6.48
N ASP A 151 8.45 -1.25 7.23
CA ASP A 151 7.74 -2.01 8.25
C ASP A 151 8.02 -1.44 9.64
N GLY A 152 7.12 -0.56 10.09
CA GLY A 152 7.15 0.01 11.43
C GLY A 152 6.74 -0.97 12.54
N ARG A 153 6.29 -2.20 12.26
CA ARG A 153 5.82 -3.11 13.31
C ARG A 153 6.95 -3.44 14.28
N GLY A 154 6.71 -3.23 15.58
CA GLY A 154 7.75 -3.22 16.61
C GLY A 154 8.25 -1.81 17.00
N ALA A 155 7.74 -0.77 16.34
CA ALA A 155 7.94 0.65 16.62
C ALA A 155 6.61 1.43 16.42
N SER A 156 6.43 2.58 17.07
CA SER A 156 5.16 3.33 17.00
C SER A 156 4.94 3.99 15.61
N GLY A 157 3.71 3.92 15.07
CA GLY A 157 3.33 4.30 13.68
C GLY A 157 2.84 5.74 13.47
N ASN A 158 2.00 5.96 12.43
CA ASN A 158 1.82 7.29 11.81
C ASN A 158 1.15 8.33 12.72
N ARG A 159 1.92 9.38 13.03
CA ARG A 159 1.55 10.54 13.87
C ARG A 159 2.04 11.79 13.16
N PHE A 160 1.14 12.61 12.63
CA PHE A 160 1.51 13.83 11.91
C PHE A 160 1.51 15.01 12.87
N LEU A 161 2.69 15.51 13.22
CA LEU A 161 2.87 16.68 14.08
C LEU A 161 3.32 17.86 13.22
N ALA A 162 2.43 18.83 13.00
CA ALA A 162 2.78 20.04 12.26
C ALA A 162 3.80 20.90 13.06
N PRO A 163 4.66 21.69 12.40
CA PRO A 163 5.51 22.69 13.05
C PRO A 163 4.69 23.83 13.68
N ASN A 164 5.30 24.65 14.53
CA ASN A 164 4.61 25.76 15.22
C ASN A 164 4.31 26.97 14.32
N ASN A 165 4.77 26.97 13.07
CA ASN A 165 4.44 28.02 12.12
C ASN A 165 3.07 27.75 11.48
N ASP A 166 2.40 28.82 11.04
CA ASP A 166 1.01 28.71 10.52
C ASP A 166 0.95 28.23 9.07
N ASN A 167 2.06 28.30 8.34
CA ASN A 167 2.11 28.01 6.91
C ASN A 167 2.39 26.53 6.58
N SER A 168 2.54 25.67 7.59
CA SER A 168 2.92 24.26 7.40
C SER A 168 2.05 23.33 8.24
N LYS A 169 0.73 23.55 8.18
CA LYS A 169 -0.27 22.75 8.89
C LYS A 169 -0.87 21.64 8.02
N GLU A 170 -0.86 21.79 6.70
CA GLU A 170 -1.42 20.80 5.81
C GLU A 170 -0.46 19.62 5.63
N VAL A 171 -0.94 18.39 5.84
CA VAL A 171 -0.18 17.14 5.65
C VAL A 171 0.11 16.89 4.17
N THR A 172 -0.76 17.42 3.31
CA THR A 172 -0.80 17.19 1.86
C THR A 172 -0.27 18.40 1.10
N LYS A 173 0.60 18.17 0.12
CA LYS A 173 1.09 19.21 -0.81
C LYS A 173 0.89 18.72 -2.24
N HIS A 174 0.34 19.58 -3.09
CA HIS A 174 0.10 19.31 -4.51
C HIS A 174 1.10 20.12 -5.33
N GLU A 175 2.26 19.53 -5.63
CA GLU A 175 3.28 20.15 -6.49
C GLU A 175 2.85 20.06 -7.96
N ASP A 176 3.14 21.11 -8.73
CA ASP A 176 2.98 21.20 -10.18
C ASP A 176 1.56 21.03 -10.77
N ALA A 177 0.51 21.01 -9.94
CA ALA A 177 -0.88 20.90 -10.40
C ALA A 177 -1.74 22.11 -9.98
N PRO A 178 -2.41 22.81 -10.91
CA PRO A 178 -3.37 23.85 -10.55
C PRO A 178 -4.57 23.26 -9.80
N MET A 179 -5.25 24.08 -9.01
CA MET A 179 -6.40 23.64 -8.18
C MET A 179 -7.50 22.95 -8.98
N SER A 180 -7.69 23.33 -10.24
CA SER A 180 -8.63 22.69 -11.16
C SER A 180 -8.32 21.23 -11.46
N GLU A 181 -7.06 20.83 -11.30
CA GLU A 181 -6.56 19.49 -11.59
C GLU A 181 -6.52 18.64 -10.33
N TRP A 182 -5.82 19.09 -9.28
CA TRP A 182 -5.65 18.28 -8.07
C TRP A 182 -6.96 18.03 -7.31
N LYS A 183 -7.96 18.93 -7.45
CA LYS A 183 -9.30 18.70 -6.88
C LYS A 183 -9.99 17.47 -7.43
N ASN A 184 -9.57 16.96 -8.58
CA ASN A 184 -10.13 15.74 -9.17
C ASN A 184 -9.36 14.47 -8.76
N TRP A 185 -8.18 14.61 -8.13
CA TRP A 185 -7.43 13.49 -7.59
C TRP A 185 -8.12 12.93 -6.35
N ASN A 186 -8.02 11.63 -6.09
CA ASN A 186 -8.73 11.01 -4.97
C ASN A 186 -7.83 10.88 -3.74
N TRP A 187 -7.71 11.95 -2.94
CA TRP A 187 -6.93 11.97 -1.70
C TRP A 187 -7.85 11.88 -0.48
N ARG A 188 -7.52 10.99 0.47
CA ARG A 188 -8.33 10.71 1.66
C ARG A 188 -7.44 10.49 2.88
N SER A 189 -7.93 10.92 4.04
CA SER A 189 -7.38 10.65 5.37
C SER A 189 -8.50 10.10 6.24
N GLU A 190 -8.26 8.94 6.86
CA GLU A 190 -9.23 8.25 7.72
C GLU A 190 -8.47 7.61 8.89
N GLY A 191 -8.82 7.99 10.12
CA GLY A 191 -8.20 7.45 11.34
C GLY A 191 -6.81 8.00 11.68
N ASP A 192 -6.33 9.04 11.00
CA ASP A 192 -5.01 9.64 11.26
C ASP A 192 -4.98 10.50 12.54
N LEU A 193 -3.90 10.40 13.32
CA LEU A 193 -3.64 11.27 14.47
C LEU A 193 -2.90 12.53 14.03
N LEU A 194 -3.66 13.61 13.90
CA LEU A 194 -3.19 14.93 13.48
C LEU A 194 -2.96 15.81 14.71
N LEU A 195 -1.74 16.33 14.87
CA LEU A 195 -1.30 17.05 16.06
C LEU A 195 -0.73 18.43 15.73
N ASN A 196 -0.82 19.34 16.69
CA ASN A 196 -0.37 20.73 16.57
C ASN A 196 -1.01 21.50 15.40
N GLY A 197 -2.30 21.24 15.15
CA GLY A 197 -3.06 21.86 14.07
C GLY A 197 -2.83 21.25 12.69
N ALA A 198 -2.19 20.08 12.61
CA ALA A 198 -2.09 19.35 11.34
C ALA A 198 -3.49 19.06 10.77
N PHE A 199 -3.67 19.21 9.46
CA PHE A 199 -4.93 18.88 8.79
C PHE A 199 -4.67 18.28 7.41
N PHE A 200 -5.67 17.56 6.88
CA PHE A 200 -5.62 16.93 5.57
C PHE A 200 -6.73 17.50 4.70
N THR A 201 -6.43 17.90 3.46
CA THR A 201 -7.45 18.39 2.52
C THR A 201 -7.84 17.26 1.55
N PRO A 202 -9.04 16.68 1.68
CA PRO A 202 -9.48 15.65 0.75
C PRO A 202 -9.87 16.22 -0.61
N SER A 203 -9.73 15.42 -1.67
CA SER A 203 -10.09 15.77 -3.06
C SER A 203 -10.76 14.60 -3.79
N GLY A 204 -11.33 14.89 -4.97
CA GLY A 204 -11.91 13.90 -5.89
C GLY A 204 -13.42 13.69 -5.73
N ALA A 205 -14.06 13.13 -6.77
CA ALA A 205 -15.51 12.93 -6.90
C ALA A 205 -16.11 11.84 -5.97
N GLY A 206 -15.38 11.44 -4.93
CA GLY A 206 -15.63 10.19 -4.23
C GLY A 206 -15.20 8.97 -5.06
N ALA A 207 -15.32 7.77 -4.48
CA ALA A 207 -15.00 6.54 -5.18
C ALA A 207 -15.87 6.41 -6.45
N SER A 208 -15.27 6.21 -7.64
CA SER A 208 -16.02 5.92 -8.87
C SER A 208 -16.95 4.73 -8.66
N SER A 209 -18.06 4.56 -9.37
CA SER A 209 -18.95 3.39 -9.17
C SER A 209 -18.23 2.03 -9.30
N SER A 210 -17.09 1.98 -10.00
CA SER A 210 -16.17 0.84 -10.09
C SER A 210 -15.24 0.70 -8.87
N TYR A 211 -14.66 1.79 -8.37
CA TYR A 211 -13.89 1.82 -7.12
C TYR A 211 -14.78 1.61 -5.91
N ALA A 212 -15.97 2.19 -5.90
CA ALA A 212 -17.01 2.03 -4.89
C ALA A 212 -17.59 0.63 -4.94
N ARG A 213 -17.54 -0.11 -6.06
CA ARG A 213 -17.92 -1.53 -6.13
C ARG A 213 -16.82 -2.50 -5.71
N ALA A 214 -15.59 -2.28 -6.15
CA ALA A 214 -14.44 -3.02 -5.63
C ALA A 214 -14.10 -2.69 -4.17
N SER A 215 -14.46 -1.49 -3.70
CA SER A 215 -14.47 -1.10 -2.29
C SER A 215 -15.79 -1.46 -1.60
N SER A 216 -16.89 -1.67 -2.33
CA SER A 216 -18.10 -2.34 -1.84
C SER A 216 -17.95 -3.85 -2.01
N LEU A 217 -17.06 -4.37 -1.18
CA LEU A 217 -17.44 -5.41 -0.24
C LEU A 217 -18.95 -5.37 0.01
N GLY A 218 -19.62 -6.51 0.20
CA GLY A 218 -20.79 -6.46 1.07
C GLY A 218 -20.29 -5.87 2.38
N ALA A 219 -20.49 -4.55 2.57
CA ALA A 219 -19.95 -3.84 3.71
C ALA A 219 -20.47 -4.61 4.90
N ARG A 220 -19.55 -5.06 5.76
CA ARG A 220 -19.98 -5.65 7.02
C ARG A 220 -20.92 -4.62 7.66
N PRO A 221 -22.03 -5.06 8.28
CA PRO A 221 -22.97 -4.15 8.92
C PRO A 221 -22.17 -3.09 9.67
N SER A 222 -22.55 -1.81 9.52
CA SER A 222 -21.80 -0.70 10.12
C SER A 222 -21.55 -0.89 11.62
N THR A 223 -22.41 -1.68 12.28
CA THR A 223 -22.28 -2.14 13.67
C THR A 223 -20.98 -2.90 13.97
N LEU A 224 -20.33 -3.52 12.98
CA LEU A 224 -19.08 -4.25 13.12
C LEU A 224 -17.84 -3.41 12.82
N VAL A 225 -18.00 -2.20 12.28
CA VAL A 225 -16.86 -1.33 11.92
C VAL A 225 -15.96 -1.12 13.13
N SER A 226 -16.53 -0.75 14.29
CA SER A 226 -15.77 -0.54 15.52
C SER A 226 -14.96 -1.77 15.97
N SER A 227 -15.46 -2.98 15.75
CA SER A 227 -14.71 -4.21 16.07
C SER A 227 -13.63 -4.52 15.03
N LEU A 228 -13.92 -4.32 13.75
CA LEU A 228 -13.02 -4.63 12.63
C LEU A 228 -11.87 -3.62 12.51
N THR A 229 -12.06 -2.40 13.00
CA THR A 229 -11.06 -1.33 13.03
C THR A 229 -10.48 -1.10 14.42
N MET A 230 -10.78 -1.97 15.40
CA MET A 230 -10.22 -1.85 16.76
C MET A 230 -8.68 -1.88 16.77
N GLY A 231 -8.08 -2.60 15.82
CA GLY A 231 -6.62 -2.67 15.63
C GLY A 231 -6.06 -1.65 14.63
N ALA A 232 -6.88 -0.69 14.15
CA ALA A 232 -6.45 0.30 13.16
C ALA A 232 -5.43 1.28 13.75
N GLY A 233 -4.55 1.77 12.88
CA GLY A 233 -3.41 2.61 13.26
C GLY A 233 -2.15 1.80 13.56
N ALA A 234 -1.19 2.46 14.18
CA ALA A 234 0.06 1.86 14.62
C ALA A 234 -0.15 0.67 15.57
N LEU A 235 0.73 -0.33 15.51
CA LEU A 235 0.79 -1.33 16.57
C LEU A 235 1.23 -0.67 17.88
N ASN A 236 0.40 -0.81 18.92
CA ASN A 236 0.71 -0.33 20.27
C ASN A 236 1.71 -1.28 20.95
N CYS A 237 2.98 -1.09 20.63
CA CYS A 237 4.10 -1.81 21.22
C CYS A 237 4.47 -1.26 22.59
N ARG A 238 4.55 -2.13 23.62
CA ARG A 238 5.15 -1.78 24.91
C ARG A 238 6.62 -2.18 24.91
N LYS A 239 7.50 -1.26 25.36
CA LYS A 239 8.94 -1.53 25.50
C LYS A 239 9.16 -2.78 26.36
N GLY A 240 9.83 -3.79 25.78
CA GLY A 240 10.10 -5.07 26.45
C GLY A 240 8.99 -6.12 26.36
N SER A 241 7.91 -5.85 25.61
CA SER A 241 6.84 -6.81 25.31
C SER A 241 6.83 -7.14 23.83
N ARG A 242 6.44 -8.36 23.46
CA ARG A 242 6.17 -8.69 22.05
C ARG A 242 4.99 -7.86 21.56
N CYS A 243 5.15 -7.29 20.38
CA CYS A 243 4.04 -6.90 19.53
C CYS A 243 3.77 -8.06 18.57
#